data_AF-A0A497M9I0-F1
#
_entry.id   AF-A0A497M9I0-F1
#
_cell.length_a   1.000
_cell.length_b   1.000
_cell.length_c   1.000
_cell.angle_alpha   90.00
_cell.angle_beta   90.00
_cell.angle_gamma   90.00
#
_symmetry.space_group_name_H-M   'P 1'
#
loop_
_entity.id
_entity.type
_entity.pdbx_description
1 polymer ?
#
loop_
_entity_poly.entity_id
_entity_poly.type
_entity_poly.pdbx_seq_one_letter_code
_entity_poly.pdbx_strand_id
1 'polypeptide(L)'
;MGSKKLRMGNELRKLVEERIERTLRGIEETLQCILKNGEISLEDLKEDIEDLEESFNLLSQKWSLEILYTLFLKSTISFSGLKKILGVNSRTLSDKLKNLKEHGYVERTVEIGPPLRVRYTLTTRGKNTVLLALPLLYYSSRLTSS
;
A
#
# COMPACT_ATOMS: atom_id res chain seq x y z
N MET A 1 22.24 -27.44 -19.77
CA MET A 1 21.49 -27.25 -18.51
C MET A 1 20.35 -26.28 -18.77
N GLY A 2 19.12 -26.81 -18.80
CA GLY A 2 17.95 -26.17 -19.37
C GLY A 2 17.35 -25.01 -18.57
N SER A 3 16.82 -24.07 -19.34
CA SER A 3 16.09 -22.86 -18.97
C SER A 3 14.92 -23.11 -18.01
N LYS A 4 15.17 -22.97 -16.70
CA LYS A 4 14.11 -22.96 -15.66
C LYS A 4 13.52 -21.55 -15.40
N LYS A 5 13.94 -20.54 -16.17
CA LYS A 5 13.71 -19.11 -15.87
C LYS A 5 12.36 -18.54 -16.36
N LEU A 6 11.58 -19.26 -17.18
CA LEU A 6 10.33 -18.72 -17.77
C LEU A 6 9.01 -19.38 -17.31
N ARG A 7 9.02 -20.63 -16.81
CA ARG A 7 7.78 -21.30 -16.34
C ARG A 7 7.21 -20.71 -15.05
N MET A 8 8.09 -20.34 -14.13
CA MET A 8 7.71 -19.76 -12.83
C MET A 8 6.94 -18.44 -12.99
N GLY A 9 7.23 -17.66 -14.04
CA GLY A 9 6.55 -16.37 -14.27
C GLY A 9 5.09 -16.51 -14.69
N ASN A 10 4.78 -17.50 -15.54
CA ASN A 10 3.41 -17.74 -16.01
C ASN A 10 2.57 -18.44 -14.92
N GLU A 11 3.15 -19.42 -14.23
CA GLU A 11 2.50 -20.09 -13.10
C GLU A 11 2.22 -19.11 -11.95
N LEU A 12 3.21 -18.28 -11.56
CA LEU A 12 3.03 -17.24 -10.56
C LEU A 12 1.97 -16.21 -10.99
N ARG A 13 1.99 -15.78 -12.26
CA ARG A 13 0.98 -14.85 -12.80
C ARG A 13 -0.42 -15.44 -12.67
N LYS A 14 -0.60 -16.69 -13.10
CA LYS A 14 -1.90 -17.37 -13.01
C LYS A 14 -2.37 -17.46 -11.56
N LEU A 15 -1.50 -17.84 -10.63
CA LEU A 15 -1.82 -17.90 -9.20
C LEU A 15 -2.22 -16.54 -8.62
N VAL A 16 -1.56 -15.46 -9.05
CA VAL A 16 -1.90 -14.09 -8.66
C VAL A 16 -3.26 -13.69 -9.22
N GLU A 17 -3.51 -13.92 -10.51
CA GLU A 17 -4.79 -13.63 -11.18
C GLU A 17 -5.95 -14.38 -10.50
N GLU A 18 -5.82 -15.68 -10.28
CA GLU A 18 -6.85 -16.47 -9.58
C GLU A 18 -7.12 -15.97 -8.15
N ARG A 19 -6.09 -15.49 -7.44
CA ARG A 19 -6.27 -14.89 -6.10
C ARG A 19 -7.00 -13.56 -6.19
N ILE A 20 -6.69 -12.72 -7.17
CA ILE A 20 -7.37 -11.44 -7.40
C ILE A 20 -8.85 -11.69 -7.73
N GLU A 21 -9.16 -12.61 -8.64
CA GLU A 21 -10.54 -12.96 -9.00
C GLU A 21 -11.34 -13.44 -7.78
N ARG A 22 -10.75 -14.31 -6.95
CA ARG A 22 -11.37 -14.76 -5.69
C ARG A 22 -11.64 -13.59 -4.73
N THR A 23 -10.71 -12.65 -4.61
CA THR A 23 -10.87 -11.46 -3.77
C THR A 23 -11.98 -10.54 -4.32
N LEU A 24 -11.99 -10.27 -5.63
CA LEU A 24 -13.00 -9.41 -6.26
C LEU A 24 -14.40 -9.98 -6.07
N ARG A 25 -14.59 -11.29 -6.32
CA ARG A 25 -15.86 -11.96 -6.09
C ARG A 25 -16.31 -11.86 -4.63
N GLY A 26 -15.40 -12.09 -3.67
CA GLY A 26 -15.74 -11.97 -2.25
C GLY A 26 -16.15 -10.54 -1.84
N ILE A 27 -15.50 -9.51 -2.40
CA ILE A 27 -15.87 -8.10 -2.20
C ILE A 27 -17.25 -7.83 -2.79
N GLU A 28 -17.50 -8.28 -4.03
CA GLU A 28 -18.79 -8.11 -4.71
C GLU A 28 -19.93 -8.79 -3.92
N GLU A 29 -19.76 -10.03 -3.50
CA GLU A 29 -20.73 -10.76 -2.66
C GLU A 29 -21.01 -10.03 -1.34
N THR A 30 -19.96 -9.47 -0.72
CA THR A 30 -20.10 -8.69 0.53
C THR A 30 -20.90 -7.42 0.30
N LEU A 31 -20.59 -6.66 -0.76
CA LEU A 31 -21.32 -5.44 -1.11
C LEU A 31 -22.78 -5.76 -1.46
N GLN A 32 -23.02 -6.80 -2.27
CA GLN A 32 -24.37 -7.24 -2.59
C GLN A 32 -25.19 -7.63 -1.35
N CYS A 33 -24.56 -8.26 -0.35
CA CYS A 33 -25.22 -8.59 0.93
C CYS A 33 -25.62 -7.33 1.71
N ILE A 34 -24.74 -6.34 1.79
CA ILE A 34 -25.00 -5.07 2.46
C ILE A 34 -26.12 -4.31 1.74
N LEU A 35 -26.03 -4.20 0.41
CA LEU A 35 -26.98 -3.48 -0.45
C LEU A 35 -28.36 -4.14 -0.56
N LYS A 36 -28.46 -5.46 -0.35
CA LYS A 36 -29.76 -6.16 -0.39
C LYS A 36 -30.71 -5.77 0.74
N ASN A 37 -30.18 -5.22 1.83
CA ASN A 37 -30.92 -4.95 3.06
C ASN A 37 -31.51 -3.53 3.13
N GLY A 38 -31.29 -2.68 2.13
CA GLY A 38 -31.87 -1.34 2.01
C GLY A 38 -31.26 -0.55 0.85
N GLU A 39 -32.01 0.41 0.28
CA GLU A 39 -31.44 1.40 -0.63
C GLU A 39 -30.45 2.27 0.16
N ILE A 40 -29.18 2.34 -0.29
CA ILE A 40 -28.23 3.34 0.23
C ILE A 40 -28.75 4.71 -0.17
N SER A 41 -29.01 5.58 0.81
CA SER A 41 -29.36 6.97 0.52
C SER A 41 -28.12 7.73 0.03
N LEU A 42 -28.35 8.85 -0.68
CA LEU A 42 -27.25 9.71 -1.13
C LEU A 42 -26.49 10.30 0.07
N GLU A 43 -27.20 10.51 1.17
CA GLU A 43 -26.67 11.00 2.44
C GLU A 43 -25.72 9.97 3.07
N ASP A 44 -26.12 8.69 3.16
CA ASP A 44 -25.26 7.62 3.69
C ASP A 44 -23.96 7.48 2.87
N LEU A 45 -24.09 7.52 1.53
CA LEU A 45 -22.93 7.44 0.63
C LEU A 45 -21.97 8.62 0.83
N LYS A 46 -22.51 9.81 1.11
CA LYS A 46 -21.71 11.00 1.34
C LYS A 46 -20.94 10.89 2.66
N GLU A 47 -21.59 10.44 3.73
CA GLU A 47 -20.95 10.21 5.03
C GLU A 47 -19.80 9.18 4.90
N ASP A 48 -20.05 8.06 4.21
CA ASP A 48 -19.02 7.04 3.94
C ASP A 48 -17.80 7.61 3.19
N ILE A 49 -18.02 8.50 2.22
CA ILE A 49 -16.93 9.14 1.47
C ILE A 49 -16.15 10.11 2.35
N GLU A 50 -16.84 10.91 3.18
CA GLU A 50 -16.21 11.84 4.12
C GLU A 50 -15.33 11.08 5.14
N ASP A 51 -15.79 9.94 5.63
CA ASP A 51 -15.03 9.07 6.54
C ASP A 51 -13.77 8.48 5.90
N LEU A 52 -13.78 8.27 4.58
CA LEU A 52 -12.64 7.73 3.82
C LEU A 52 -11.70 8.82 3.28
N GLU A 53 -12.12 10.08 3.26
CA GLU A 53 -11.44 11.19 2.59
C GLU A 53 -9.99 11.35 3.06
N GLU A 54 -9.74 11.30 4.37
CA GLU A 54 -8.39 11.44 4.94
C GLU A 54 -7.44 10.35 4.40
N SER A 55 -7.92 9.10 4.37
CA SER A 55 -7.13 7.97 3.88
C SER A 55 -6.90 8.06 2.37
N PHE A 56 -7.91 8.47 1.60
CA PHE A 56 -7.76 8.70 0.16
C PHE A 56 -6.75 9.81 -0.13
N ASN A 57 -6.87 10.95 0.54
CA ASN A 57 -5.96 12.08 0.37
C ASN A 57 -4.54 11.71 0.75
N LEU A 58 -4.32 10.96 1.84
CA LEU A 58 -2.98 10.55 2.24
C LEU A 58 -2.35 9.53 1.28
N LEU A 59 -3.09 8.49 0.89
CA LEU A 59 -2.57 7.36 0.12
C LEU A 59 -2.42 7.68 -1.37
N SER A 60 -3.29 8.55 -1.93
CA SER A 60 -3.20 9.00 -3.32
C SER A 60 -2.05 9.98 -3.56
N GLN A 61 -1.51 10.61 -2.51
CA GLN A 61 -0.40 11.52 -2.65
C GLN A 61 0.87 10.79 -3.12
N LYS A 62 1.59 11.44 -4.05
CA LYS A 62 2.91 10.99 -4.51
C LYS A 62 3.83 10.67 -3.33
N TRP A 63 4.56 9.56 -3.45
CA TRP A 63 5.50 8.99 -2.47
C TRP A 63 4.87 8.20 -1.33
N SER A 64 3.58 8.36 -1.01
CA SER A 64 2.98 7.67 0.13
C SER A 64 3.03 6.15 -0.04
N LEU A 65 2.47 5.61 -1.13
CA LEU A 65 2.49 4.18 -1.40
C LEU A 65 3.90 3.67 -1.73
N GLU A 66 4.75 4.48 -2.37
CA GLU A 66 6.13 4.09 -2.68
C GLU A 66 6.99 3.97 -1.40
N ILE A 67 6.78 4.84 -0.41
CA ILE A 67 7.41 4.72 0.92
C ILE A 67 6.94 3.43 1.60
N LEU A 68 5.62 3.20 1.66
CA LEU A 68 5.08 2.03 2.32
C LEU A 68 5.56 0.73 1.65
N TYR A 69 5.54 0.67 0.32
CA TYR A 69 6.05 -0.47 -0.44
C TYR A 69 7.55 -0.71 -0.21
N THR A 70 8.35 0.35 -0.16
CA THR A 70 9.79 0.25 0.12
C THR A 70 10.04 -0.32 1.53
N LEU A 71 9.27 0.13 2.52
CA LEU A 71 9.35 -0.36 3.89
C LEU A 71 8.87 -1.81 4.02
N PHE A 72 7.86 -2.20 3.25
CA PHE A 72 7.40 -3.59 3.18
C PHE A 72 8.53 -4.53 2.70
N LEU A 73 9.22 -4.16 1.62
CA LEU A 73 10.29 -4.98 1.05
C LEU A 73 11.60 -4.99 1.86
N LYS A 74 11.92 -3.88 2.53
CA LYS A 74 13.19 -3.75 3.29
C LYS A 74 13.04 -4.02 4.79
N SER A 75 11.82 -4.20 5.29
CA SER A 75 11.43 -4.38 6.69
C SER A 75 11.81 -3.21 7.63
N THR A 76 13.06 -2.72 7.56
CA THR A 76 13.57 -1.57 8.29
C THR A 76 14.58 -0.78 7.46
N ILE A 77 14.52 0.55 7.50
CA ILE A 77 15.41 1.42 6.70
C ILE A 77 15.66 2.76 7.38
N SER A 78 16.81 3.39 7.10
CA SER A 78 17.11 4.75 7.54
C SER A 78 16.46 5.80 6.64
N PHE A 79 16.37 7.05 7.13
CA PHE A 79 15.94 8.19 6.31
C PHE A 79 16.77 8.35 5.03
N SER A 80 18.10 8.27 5.15
CA SER A 80 19.01 8.37 4.00
C SER A 80 18.81 7.24 2.99
N GLY A 81 18.48 6.03 3.46
CA GLY A 81 18.13 4.89 2.61
C GLY A 81 16.87 5.15 1.81
N LEU A 82 15.78 5.57 2.46
CA LEU A 82 14.53 5.93 1.78
C LEU A 82 14.75 7.03 0.75
N LYS A 83 15.44 8.10 1.14
CA LYS A 83 15.77 9.22 0.26
C LYS A 83 16.48 8.75 -1.01
N LYS A 84 17.50 7.90 -0.86
CA LYS A 84 18.30 7.38 -1.97
C LYS A 84 17.48 6.47 -2.90
N ILE A 85 16.66 5.59 -2.34
CA ILE A 85 15.84 4.65 -3.13
C ILE A 85 14.75 5.38 -3.92
N LEU A 86 14.09 6.34 -3.28
CA LEU A 86 12.93 7.02 -3.86
C LEU A 86 13.31 8.26 -4.69
N GLY A 87 14.54 8.78 -4.57
CA GLY A 87 14.94 10.01 -5.26
C GLY A 87 14.20 11.27 -4.80
N VAL A 88 13.53 11.20 -3.65
CA VAL A 88 12.76 12.31 -3.06
C VAL A 88 13.68 13.28 -2.32
N ASN A 89 13.31 14.56 -2.27
CA ASN A 89 14.07 15.55 -1.49
C ASN A 89 13.82 15.39 0.02
N SER A 90 14.71 15.94 0.86
CA SER A 90 14.64 15.77 2.32
C SER A 90 13.38 16.38 2.94
N ARG A 91 12.91 17.54 2.45
CA ARG A 91 11.72 18.20 2.98
C ARG A 91 10.50 17.33 2.75
N THR A 92 10.23 16.97 1.49
CA THR A 92 9.10 16.13 1.11
C THR A 92 9.12 14.77 1.83
N LEU A 93 10.28 14.10 1.93
CA LEU A 93 10.34 12.82 2.64
C LEU A 93 10.04 12.97 4.13
N SER A 94 10.52 14.04 4.77
CA SER A 94 10.24 14.30 6.19
C SER A 94 8.75 14.52 6.42
N ASP A 95 8.11 15.32 5.57
CA ASP A 95 6.68 15.60 5.66
C ASP A 95 5.84 14.32 5.46
N LYS A 96 6.19 13.50 4.46
CA LYS A 96 5.50 12.22 4.20
C LYS A 96 5.68 11.23 5.34
N LEU A 97 6.90 11.07 5.87
CA LEU A 97 7.13 10.17 7.00
C LEU A 97 6.45 10.64 8.28
N LYS A 98 6.34 11.97 8.48
CA LYS A 98 5.56 12.55 9.58
C LYS A 98 4.08 12.19 9.43
N ASN A 99 3.47 12.48 8.28
CA ASN A 99 2.06 12.18 8.05
C ASN A 99 1.77 10.68 8.16
N LEU A 100 2.57 9.83 7.51
CA LEU A 100 2.40 8.37 7.58
C LEU A 100 2.57 7.82 9.00
N LYS A 101 3.41 8.46 9.82
CA LYS A 101 3.53 8.11 11.25
C LYS A 101 2.30 8.56 12.03
N GLU A 102 1.85 9.79 11.84
CA GLU A 102 0.68 10.35 12.54
C GLU A 102 -0.59 9.53 12.27
N HIS A 103 -0.77 9.02 11.06
CA HIS A 103 -1.91 8.17 10.70
C HIS A 103 -1.67 6.68 10.97
N GLY A 104 -0.54 6.33 11.61
CA GLY A 104 -0.28 4.98 12.12
C GLY A 104 0.13 3.96 11.06
N TYR A 105 0.65 4.36 9.90
CA TYR A 105 1.20 3.45 8.88
C TYR A 105 2.67 3.10 9.12
N VAL A 106 3.44 4.04 9.67
CA VAL A 106 4.89 3.93 9.85
C VAL A 106 5.26 4.17 11.31
N GLU A 107 6.19 3.38 11.83
CA GLU A 107 6.82 3.60 13.11
C GLU A 107 8.25 4.14 12.92
N ARG A 108 8.67 5.05 13.80
CA ARG A 108 10.02 5.62 13.83
C ARG A 108 10.71 5.22 15.14
N THR A 109 11.76 4.43 15.03
CA THR A 109 12.57 3.98 16.17
C THR A 109 13.90 4.72 16.20
N VAL A 110 14.34 5.12 17.38
CA VAL A 110 15.69 5.66 17.62
C VAL A 110 16.49 4.59 18.35
N GLU A 111 17.48 4.04 17.67
CA GLU A 111 18.44 3.12 18.27
C GLU A 111 19.54 3.96 18.94
N ILE A 112 19.56 3.92 20.28
CA ILE A 112 20.54 4.62 21.10
C ILE A 112 21.84 3.81 21.11
N GLY A 113 22.94 4.47 20.77
CA GLY A 113 24.28 3.90 20.76
C GLY A 113 25.21 4.75 19.90
N PRO A 114 26.53 4.51 19.89
CA PRO A 114 27.43 5.09 18.90
C PRO A 114 27.48 4.20 17.65
N PRO A 115 26.99 4.65 16.46
CA PRO A 115 26.32 5.92 16.18
C PRO A 115 24.81 5.87 16.43
N LEU A 116 24.20 7.03 16.71
CA LEU A 116 22.76 7.18 16.86
C LEU A 116 22.07 6.89 15.52
N ARG A 117 21.14 5.94 15.49
CA ARG A 117 20.45 5.55 14.25
C ARG A 117 18.96 5.77 14.35
N VAL A 118 18.38 6.34 13.29
CA VAL A 118 16.94 6.47 13.12
C VAL A 118 16.50 5.46 12.07
N ARG A 119 15.49 4.65 12.41
CA ARG A 119 14.90 3.66 11.53
C ARG A 119 13.40 3.85 11.40
N TYR A 120 12.89 3.41 10.25
CA TYR A 120 11.49 3.40 9.91
C TYR A 120 11.06 1.97 9.58
N THR A 121 9.89 1.58 10.06
CA THR A 121 9.27 0.27 9.86
C THR A 121 7.77 0.45 9.60
N LEU A 122 7.12 -0.54 8.99
CA LEU A 122 5.66 -0.54 8.89
C LEU A 122 5.01 -1.05 10.17
N THR A 123 3.94 -0.38 10.58
CA THR A 123 2.97 -0.94 11.53
C THR A 123 2.15 -2.06 10.88
N THR A 124 1.31 -2.75 11.65
CA THR A 124 0.34 -3.71 11.09
C THR A 124 -0.59 -3.06 10.06
N ARG A 125 -1.12 -1.86 10.35
CA ARG A 125 -1.94 -1.08 9.41
C ARG A 125 -1.17 -0.78 8.12
N GLY A 126 0.08 -0.33 8.24
CA GLY A 126 0.97 -0.10 7.10
C GLY A 126 1.17 -1.33 6.21
N LYS A 127 1.48 -2.48 6.83
CA LYS A 127 1.66 -3.76 6.12
C LYS A 127 0.40 -4.19 5.38
N ASN A 128 -0.75 -4.18 6.06
CA ASN A 128 -2.02 -4.57 5.47
C ASN A 128 -2.41 -3.65 4.30
N THR A 129 -2.18 -2.34 4.46
CA THR A 129 -2.45 -1.36 3.40
C THR A 129 -1.64 -1.64 2.14
N VAL A 130 -0.34 -1.94 2.28
CA VAL A 130 0.50 -2.31 1.12
C VAL A 130 -0.03 -3.59 0.46
N LEU A 131 -0.34 -4.61 1.25
CA LEU A 131 -0.86 -5.88 0.73
C LEU A 131 -2.17 -5.72 -0.04
N LEU A 132 -3.05 -4.82 0.41
CA LEU A 132 -4.31 -4.50 -0.27
C LEU A 132 -4.09 -3.60 -1.51
N ALA A 133 -3.12 -2.68 -1.45
CA ALA A 133 -2.78 -1.81 -2.57
C ALA A 133 -2.09 -2.56 -3.72
N LEU A 134 -1.35 -3.65 -3.43
CA LEU A 134 -0.60 -4.38 -4.45
C LEU A 134 -1.47 -4.95 -5.58
N PRO A 135 -2.58 -5.67 -5.33
CA PRO A 135 -3.52 -6.08 -6.36
C PRO A 135 -4.06 -4.91 -7.18
N LEU A 136 -4.41 -3.80 -6.53
CA LEU A 136 -4.91 -2.59 -7.20
C LEU A 136 -3.86 -2.04 -8.16
N LEU A 137 -2.65 -1.77 -7.67
CA LEU A 137 -1.55 -1.26 -8.47
C LEU A 137 -1.18 -2.21 -9.63
N TYR A 138 -1.16 -3.52 -9.36
CA TYR A 138 -0.92 -4.53 -10.38
C TYR A 138 -1.98 -4.50 -11.49
N TYR A 139 -3.27 -4.47 -11.11
CA TYR A 139 -4.38 -4.44 -12.06
C TYR A 139 -4.41 -3.13 -12.87
N SER A 140 -4.23 -1.98 -12.22
CA SER A 140 -4.20 -0.67 -12.88
C SER A 140 -3.02 -0.53 -13.85
N SER A 141 -1.86 -1.11 -13.55
CA SER A 141 -0.67 -1.02 -14.40
C SER A 141 -0.79 -1.79 -15.73
N ARG A 142 -1.72 -2.74 -15.85
CA ARG A 142 -1.94 -3.52 -17.09
C ARG A 142 -2.79 -2.79 -18.13
N LEU A 143 -3.51 -1.74 -17.74
CA LEU A 143 -4.31 -0.93 -18.66
C LEU A 143 -3.47 0.07 -19.49
N THR A 144 -2.17 0.19 -19.20
CA THR A 144 -1.26 1.11 -19.91
C THR A 144 -0.38 0.42 -20.96
N SER A 145 -0.66 -0.84 -21.31
CA SER A 145 -0.02 -1.53 -22.43
C SER A 145 -1.09 -1.92 -23.45
N SER A 146 -1.52 -0.93 -24.24
CA SER A 146 -2.15 -1.12 -25.56
C SER A 146 -1.21 -0.57 -26.61
#